data_AF-A0A147IIV6-F1
#
_entry.id   AF-A0A147IIV6-F1
#
_cell.length_a   1.000
_cell.length_b   1.000
_cell.length_c   1.000
_cell.angle_alpha   90.00
_cell.angle_beta   90.00
_cell.angle_gamma   90.00
#
_symmetry.space_group_name_H-M   'P 1'
#
loop_
_entity.id
_entity.type
_entity.pdbx_description
1 polymer ?
#
loop_
_entity_poly.entity_id
_entity_poly.type
_entity_poly.pdbx_seq_one_letter_code
_entity_poly.pdbx_strand_id
1 'polypeptide(L)'
;GRSEAMFEEATGGLASRPEGFVIYLTTHSDERPAGVFKDRLDYFRGVRDGTIEDPRSFGMLYEWPKHMREDEAYLDPTNFYVTNPNLGRSQSVNFIQRKLRLAKEGRGEDGDTSEQIVLAKYLNVEIGQRLARDRWQGAQYWPRCAIPVLTIDDLIARSEVIVGSVDGGGLDDLLGLCLIGREKGSKRWLIWAHAWAWSVVWDRRKDIASILDELVKEGTLTKCQLPEDVDLEDETIGDADAADDDLTEDVRGVVEVFVKVRDA
;
A
#
# COMPACT_ATOMS: atom_id res chain seq x y z
N GLY A 1 -1.49 9.97 12.05
CA GLY A 1 -0.74 9.89 13.33
C GLY A 1 0.20 11.07 13.51
N ARG A 2 1.52 10.85 13.58
CA ARG A 2 2.51 11.91 13.88
C ARG A 2 2.73 12.93 12.75
N SER A 3 2.68 12.50 11.50
CA SER A 3 2.94 13.39 10.35
C SER A 3 1.84 14.43 10.16
N GLU A 4 0.58 14.08 10.45
CA GLU A 4 -0.55 15.01 10.35
C GLU A 4 -0.48 16.11 11.41
N ALA A 5 -0.23 15.75 12.67
CA ALA A 5 -0.01 16.70 13.76
C ALA A 5 1.19 17.63 13.47
N MET A 6 2.27 17.12 12.88
CA MET A 6 3.41 17.93 12.45
C MET A 6 3.01 18.95 11.37
N PHE A 7 2.16 18.57 10.41
CA PHE A 7 1.66 19.53 9.42
C PHE A 7 0.69 20.55 10.02
N GLU A 8 -0.16 20.16 10.96
CA GLU A 8 -1.02 21.11 11.68
C GLU A 8 -0.19 22.14 12.46
N GLU A 9 0.86 21.71 13.16
CA GLU A 9 1.77 22.62 13.85
C GLU A 9 2.49 23.55 12.86
N ALA A 10 2.98 23.01 11.74
CA ALA A 10 3.67 23.79 10.71
C ALA A 10 2.75 24.79 9.99
N THR A 11 1.45 24.51 9.90
CA THR A 11 0.48 25.35 9.18
C THR A 11 -0.37 26.24 10.09
N GLY A 12 -0.39 25.99 11.41
CA GLY A 12 -1.21 26.72 12.39
C GLY A 12 -0.93 28.23 12.47
N GLY A 13 0.29 28.65 12.10
CA GLY A 13 0.66 30.08 12.04
C GLY A 13 -0.18 30.91 11.06
N LEU A 14 -0.80 30.27 10.06
CA LEU A 14 -1.65 30.92 9.06
C LEU A 14 -2.93 31.52 9.68
N ALA A 15 -3.40 31.00 10.81
CA ALA A 15 -4.56 31.56 11.52
C ALA A 15 -4.36 33.02 11.93
N SER A 16 -3.10 33.44 12.13
CA SER A 16 -2.74 34.81 12.52
C SER A 16 -2.30 35.70 11.35
N ARG A 17 -2.12 35.14 10.15
CA ARG A 17 -1.58 35.83 8.97
C ARG A 17 -2.39 35.50 7.72
N PRO A 18 -3.44 36.28 7.40
CA PRO A 18 -4.35 35.97 6.29
C PRO A 18 -3.68 36.04 4.90
N GLU A 19 -2.54 36.72 4.77
CA GLU A 19 -1.74 36.79 3.53
C GLU A 19 -0.82 35.57 3.34
N GLY A 20 -0.70 34.71 4.35
CA GLY A 20 0.18 33.55 4.32
C GLY A 20 -0.37 32.44 3.43
N PHE A 21 0.52 31.70 2.77
CA PHE A 21 0.19 30.49 2.04
C PHE A 21 1.27 29.44 2.23
N VAL A 22 0.93 28.18 1.97
CA VAL A 22 1.84 27.03 2.10
C VAL A 22 2.08 26.45 0.72
N ILE A 23 3.35 26.16 0.42
CA ILE A 23 3.72 25.47 -0.81
C ILE A 23 4.18 24.06 -0.44
N TYR A 24 3.48 23.06 -0.96
CA TYR A 24 3.93 21.68 -0.95
C TYR A 24 4.67 21.40 -2.27
N LEU A 25 5.97 21.16 -2.19
CA LEU A 25 6.80 20.80 -3.35
C LEU A 25 7.33 19.39 -3.13
N THR A 26 6.86 18.45 -3.95
CA THR A 26 7.20 17.04 -3.85
C THR A 26 7.17 16.38 -5.22
N THR A 27 7.87 15.27 -5.37
CA THR A 27 7.67 14.31 -6.45
C THR A 27 6.89 13.11 -5.91
N HIS A 28 6.53 12.17 -6.77
CA HIS A 28 6.00 10.89 -6.33
C HIS A 28 6.99 10.17 -5.41
N SER A 29 6.44 9.44 -4.43
CA SER A 29 7.17 8.47 -3.65
C SER A 29 7.69 7.36 -4.56
N ASP A 30 8.86 6.84 -4.22
CA ASP A 30 9.37 5.60 -4.79
C ASP A 30 8.55 4.39 -4.34
N GLU A 31 7.58 4.51 -3.43
CA GLU A 31 6.63 3.47 -3.03
C GLU A 31 5.19 3.84 -3.40
N ARG A 32 4.26 2.90 -3.15
CA ARG A 32 2.83 3.18 -3.36
C ARG A 32 2.40 4.31 -2.42
N PRO A 33 1.71 5.36 -2.93
CA PRO A 33 1.19 6.42 -2.07
C PRO A 33 0.29 5.84 -0.97
N ALA A 34 0.57 6.19 0.29
CA ALA A 34 -0.22 5.83 1.46
C ALA A 34 -0.29 6.99 2.47
N GLY A 35 -1.26 6.93 3.38
CA GLY A 35 -1.41 7.90 4.49
C GLY A 35 -1.48 9.36 4.03
N VAL A 36 -0.85 10.26 4.80
CA VAL A 36 -0.95 11.73 4.59
C VAL A 36 -0.53 12.16 3.18
N PHE A 37 0.45 11.49 2.57
CA PHE A 37 0.86 11.80 1.20
C PHE A 37 -0.26 11.47 0.20
N LYS A 38 -0.87 10.29 0.32
CA LYS A 38 -2.01 9.88 -0.51
C LYS A 38 -3.22 10.78 -0.30
N ASP A 39 -3.55 11.09 0.95
CA ASP A 39 -4.69 11.97 1.28
C ASP A 39 -4.54 13.35 0.64
N ARG A 40 -3.35 13.95 0.73
CA ARG A 40 -3.05 15.25 0.09
C ARG A 40 -3.05 15.14 -1.44
N LEU A 41 -2.47 14.08 -1.99
CA LEU A 41 -2.45 13.86 -3.44
C LEU A 41 -3.87 13.76 -4.00
N ASP A 42 -4.72 12.95 -3.37
CA ASP A 42 -6.12 12.78 -3.77
C ASP A 42 -6.93 14.07 -3.58
N TYR A 43 -6.70 14.80 -2.48
CA TYR A 43 -7.32 16.11 -2.25
C TYR A 43 -6.96 17.12 -3.35
N PHE A 44 -5.66 17.31 -3.66
CA PHE A 44 -5.24 18.28 -4.69
C PHE A 44 -5.61 17.83 -6.11
N ARG A 45 -5.70 16.52 -6.38
CA ARG A 45 -6.31 16.01 -7.61
C ARG A 45 -7.78 16.41 -7.69
N GLY A 46 -8.54 16.25 -6.60
CA GLY A 46 -9.95 16.66 -6.53
C GLY A 46 -10.15 18.16 -6.74
N VAL A 47 -9.28 19.01 -6.18
CA VAL A 47 -9.29 20.46 -6.41
C VAL A 47 -8.99 20.79 -7.88
N ARG A 48 -7.94 20.19 -8.47
CA ARG A 48 -7.59 20.39 -9.90
C ARG A 48 -8.74 19.95 -10.82
N ASP A 49 -9.35 18.82 -10.51
CA ASP A 49 -10.39 18.19 -11.34
C ASP A 49 -11.79 18.78 -11.09
N GLY A 50 -11.92 19.70 -10.11
CA GLY A 50 -13.16 20.40 -9.78
C GLY A 50 -14.19 19.54 -9.02
N THR A 51 -13.80 18.37 -8.53
CA THR A 51 -14.66 17.54 -7.66
C THR A 51 -14.68 18.05 -6.22
N ILE A 52 -13.67 18.84 -5.83
CA ILE A 52 -13.60 19.57 -4.57
C ILE A 52 -13.54 21.07 -4.90
N GLU A 53 -14.55 21.82 -4.46
CA GLU A 53 -14.58 23.27 -4.59
C GLU A 53 -13.91 23.92 -3.36
N ASP A 54 -12.61 24.20 -3.47
CA ASP A 54 -11.87 25.03 -2.52
C ASP A 54 -11.10 26.15 -3.22
N PRO A 55 -11.61 27.39 -3.23
CA PRO A 55 -10.96 28.52 -3.90
C PRO A 55 -9.66 28.99 -3.21
N ARG A 56 -9.34 28.46 -2.02
CA ARG A 56 -8.08 28.77 -1.29
C ARG A 56 -6.96 27.79 -1.59
N SER A 57 -7.24 26.76 -2.37
CA SER A 57 -6.30 25.71 -2.74
C SER A 57 -6.05 25.71 -4.24
N PHE A 58 -4.80 25.46 -4.66
CA PHE A 58 -4.42 25.39 -6.08
C PHE A 58 -3.57 24.15 -6.36
N GLY A 59 -4.16 23.17 -7.06
CA GLY A 59 -3.51 21.91 -7.42
C GLY A 59 -2.69 22.00 -8.72
N MET A 60 -1.44 22.44 -8.63
CA MET A 60 -0.50 22.41 -9.77
C MET A 60 0.22 21.06 -9.82
N LEU A 61 -0.37 20.09 -10.52
CA LEU A 61 0.12 18.71 -10.59
C LEU A 61 0.60 18.36 -12.01
N TYR A 62 1.87 17.99 -12.14
CA TYR A 62 2.46 17.50 -13.39
C TYR A 62 2.41 15.97 -13.42
N GLU A 63 1.33 15.41 -13.96
CA GLU A 63 1.05 13.97 -13.90
C GLU A 63 0.90 13.33 -15.28
N TRP A 64 1.22 12.04 -15.35
CA TRP A 64 0.97 11.23 -16.52
C TRP A 64 -0.53 10.99 -16.70
N PRO A 65 -1.09 11.23 -17.90
CA PRO A 65 -2.43 10.74 -18.23
C PRO A 65 -2.53 9.23 -18.01
N LYS A 66 -3.69 8.77 -17.51
CA LYS A 66 -3.89 7.35 -17.15
C LYS A 66 -3.51 6.38 -18.27
N HIS A 67 -3.92 6.65 -19.51
CA HIS A 67 -3.60 5.82 -20.67
C HIS A 67 -2.09 5.75 -20.95
N MET A 68 -1.39 6.89 -20.91
CA MET A 68 0.07 6.94 -21.08
C MET A 68 0.82 6.18 -19.99
N ARG A 69 0.31 6.20 -18.75
CA ARG A 69 0.89 5.43 -17.64
C ARG A 69 0.69 3.93 -17.82
N GLU A 70 -0.50 3.51 -18.24
CA GLU A 70 -0.82 2.10 -18.48
C GLU A 70 0.04 1.51 -19.60
N ASP A 71 0.23 2.28 -20.69
CA ASP A 71 1.04 1.95 -21.86
C ASP A 71 2.56 2.10 -21.64
N GLU A 72 2.99 2.51 -20.45
CA GLU A 72 4.40 2.77 -20.11
C GLU A 72 5.07 3.81 -21.03
N ALA A 73 4.30 4.77 -21.55
CA ALA A 73 4.78 5.82 -22.44
C ALA A 73 5.86 6.70 -21.78
N TYR A 74 5.96 6.68 -20.44
CA TYR A 74 7.02 7.31 -19.66
C TYR A 74 8.40 6.67 -19.87
N LEU A 75 8.53 5.53 -20.53
CA LEU A 75 9.81 4.95 -20.94
C LEU A 75 10.35 5.56 -22.23
N ASP A 76 9.48 6.20 -23.02
CA ASP A 76 9.88 6.91 -24.24
C ASP A 76 10.38 8.33 -23.88
N PRO A 77 11.66 8.64 -24.15
CA PRO A 77 12.25 9.96 -23.90
C PRO A 77 11.50 11.12 -24.55
N THR A 78 10.80 10.87 -25.66
CA THR A 78 10.01 11.91 -26.35
C THR A 78 8.86 12.43 -25.50
N ASN A 79 8.41 11.66 -24.50
CA ASN A 79 7.31 12.02 -23.63
C ASN A 79 7.74 12.64 -22.30
N PHE A 80 9.04 12.76 -22.00
CA PHE A 80 9.50 13.22 -20.68
C PHE A 80 9.02 14.62 -20.31
N TYR A 81 8.62 15.44 -21.30
CA TYR A 81 8.06 16.78 -21.09
C TYR A 81 6.74 16.77 -20.31
N VAL A 82 5.99 15.66 -20.30
CA VAL A 82 4.66 15.54 -19.68
C VAL A 82 4.71 15.90 -18.19
N THR A 83 5.73 15.42 -17.48
CA THR A 83 5.90 15.67 -16.04
C THR A 83 7.05 16.61 -15.71
N ASN A 84 7.85 16.99 -16.71
CA ASN A 84 8.99 17.87 -16.56
C ASN A 84 8.77 19.20 -17.31
N PRO A 85 8.05 20.17 -16.70
CA PRO A 85 7.78 21.47 -17.34
C PRO A 85 9.04 22.27 -17.68
N ASN A 86 10.17 21.96 -17.02
CA ASN A 86 11.45 22.62 -17.23
C ASN A 86 12.50 21.75 -17.95
N LEU A 87 12.04 20.76 -18.72
CA LEU A 87 12.90 19.87 -19.51
C LEU A 87 13.72 20.69 -20.53
N GLY A 88 15.02 20.41 -20.62
CA GLY A 88 15.96 21.14 -21.46
C GLY A 88 16.56 22.40 -20.81
N ARG A 89 16.09 22.80 -19.61
CA ARG A 89 16.68 23.92 -18.84
C ARG A 89 17.37 23.44 -17.56
N SER A 90 16.63 22.82 -16.65
CA SER A 90 17.20 22.30 -15.38
C SER A 90 17.59 20.83 -15.46
N GLN A 91 16.89 20.05 -16.29
CA GLN A 91 17.14 18.63 -16.48
C GLN A 91 17.22 18.33 -17.98
N SER A 92 18.13 17.46 -18.38
CA SER A 92 18.27 17.05 -19.78
C SER A 92 17.74 15.64 -19.99
N VAL A 93 17.19 15.38 -21.19
CA VAL A 93 16.72 14.03 -21.57
C VAL A 93 17.84 13.00 -21.41
N ASN A 94 19.07 13.34 -21.84
CA ASN A 94 20.25 12.48 -21.71
C ASN A 94 20.57 12.12 -20.26
N PHE A 95 20.37 13.05 -19.32
CA PHE A 95 20.60 12.80 -17.90
C PHE A 95 19.61 11.77 -17.35
N ILE A 96 18.31 11.95 -17.62
CA ILE A 96 17.25 11.04 -17.17
C ILE A 96 17.45 9.64 -17.79
N GLN A 97 17.72 9.56 -19.09
CA GLN A 97 18.03 8.30 -19.77
C GLN A 97 19.25 7.60 -19.19
N ARG A 98 20.32 8.35 -18.85
CA ARG A 98 21.49 7.78 -18.19
C ARG A 98 21.14 7.21 -16.82
N LYS A 99 20.39 7.93 -15.99
CA LYS A 99 19.95 7.46 -14.67
C LYS A 99 19.09 6.19 -14.80
N LEU A 100 18.12 6.15 -15.73
CA LEU A 100 17.31 4.96 -16.00
C LEU A 100 18.15 3.76 -16.42
N ARG A 101 19.09 3.95 -17.36
CA ARG A 101 19.98 2.87 -17.80
C ARG A 101 20.84 2.34 -16.66
N LEU A 102 21.47 3.22 -15.89
CA LEU A 102 22.33 2.80 -14.77
C LEU A 102 21.52 2.05 -13.70
N ALA A 103 20.32 2.50 -13.38
CA ALA A 103 19.43 1.81 -12.47
C ALA A 103 19.04 0.40 -12.98
N LYS A 104 18.75 0.26 -14.28
CA LYS A 104 18.47 -1.04 -14.93
C LYS A 104 19.66 -1.99 -14.90
N GLU A 105 20.88 -1.45 -15.03
CA GLU A 105 22.13 -2.22 -14.98
C GLU A 105 22.56 -2.56 -13.54
N GLY A 106 21.82 -2.14 -12.51
CA GLY A 106 22.20 -2.32 -11.10
C GLY A 106 23.40 -1.43 -10.69
N ARG A 107 23.68 -0.38 -11.46
CA ARG A 107 24.78 0.58 -11.28
C ARG A 107 24.28 1.96 -10.86
N GLY A 108 23.11 2.01 -10.23
CA GLY A 108 22.53 3.25 -9.72
C GLY A 108 23.41 3.87 -8.63
N GLU A 109 23.44 5.20 -8.59
CA GLU A 109 24.26 6.01 -7.67
C GLU A 109 23.36 7.12 -7.07
N ASP A 110 23.78 7.74 -5.97
CA ASP A 110 23.07 8.87 -5.31
C ASP A 110 21.64 8.54 -4.84
N GLY A 111 21.43 7.31 -4.36
CA GLY A 111 20.11 6.82 -3.95
C GLY A 111 19.23 6.34 -5.11
N ASP A 112 19.61 6.58 -6.37
CA ASP A 112 18.88 6.16 -7.56
C ASP A 112 19.17 4.68 -7.91
N THR A 113 19.04 3.79 -6.93
CA THR A 113 19.51 2.40 -6.99
C THR A 113 18.59 1.44 -7.73
N SER A 114 17.37 1.88 -8.07
CA SER A 114 16.37 1.09 -8.79
C SER A 114 15.64 1.94 -9.84
N GLU A 115 15.09 1.28 -10.87
CA GLU A 115 14.33 1.97 -11.92
C GLU A 115 13.11 2.70 -11.33
N GLN A 116 12.43 2.09 -10.36
CA GLN A 116 11.29 2.65 -9.63
C GLN A 116 11.63 4.01 -8.98
N ILE A 117 12.77 4.11 -8.30
CA ILE A 117 13.23 5.36 -7.68
C ILE A 117 13.44 6.43 -8.75
N VAL A 118 14.07 6.06 -9.88
CA VAL A 118 14.33 7.00 -10.98
C VAL A 118 13.02 7.47 -11.63
N LEU A 119 12.08 6.55 -11.87
CA LEU A 119 10.77 6.85 -12.44
C LEU A 119 9.96 7.79 -11.54
N ALA A 120 9.93 7.54 -10.23
CA ALA A 120 9.23 8.39 -9.27
C ALA A 120 9.87 9.77 -9.17
N LYS A 121 11.20 9.83 -9.01
CA LYS A 121 11.95 11.07 -8.74
C LYS A 121 12.11 11.99 -9.95
N TYR A 122 12.41 11.44 -11.13
CA TYR A 122 12.75 12.24 -12.31
C TYR A 122 11.64 12.30 -13.36
N LEU A 123 10.69 11.37 -13.31
CA LEU A 123 9.57 11.33 -14.24
C LEU A 123 8.22 11.45 -13.55
N ASN A 124 8.18 11.64 -12.23
CA ASN A 124 6.95 11.77 -11.46
C ASN A 124 5.92 10.66 -11.79
N VAL A 125 6.41 9.42 -11.93
CA VAL A 125 5.55 8.25 -12.14
C VAL A 125 5.04 7.76 -10.80
N GLU A 126 3.72 7.71 -10.63
CA GLU A 126 3.11 7.07 -9.46
C GLU A 126 3.43 5.57 -9.47
N ILE A 127 4.13 5.11 -8.44
CA ILE A 127 4.47 3.70 -8.31
C ILE A 127 3.26 2.92 -7.82
N GLY A 128 2.78 2.00 -8.66
CA GLY A 128 1.79 1.00 -8.29
C GLY A 128 2.41 -0.38 -8.07
N GLN A 129 1.56 -1.37 -7.79
CA GLN A 129 1.95 -2.76 -7.56
C GLN A 129 2.77 -3.38 -8.71
N ARG A 130 2.59 -2.91 -9.96
CA ARG A 130 3.35 -3.36 -11.14
C ARG A 130 4.80 -2.87 -11.15
N LEU A 131 5.14 -1.78 -10.48
CA LEU A 131 6.46 -1.14 -10.59
C LEU A 131 7.38 -1.37 -9.40
N ALA A 132 6.92 -2.07 -8.35
CA ALA A 132 7.74 -2.40 -7.19
C ALA A 132 8.95 -3.27 -7.57
N ARG A 133 10.12 -2.94 -7.01
CA ARG A 133 11.45 -3.52 -7.23
C ARG A 133 11.50 -5.02 -6.92
N ASP A 134 10.80 -5.45 -5.87
CA ASP A 134 10.80 -6.83 -5.38
C ASP A 134 9.55 -7.62 -5.78
N ARG A 135 8.89 -7.21 -6.88
CA ARG A 135 7.64 -7.86 -7.29
C ARG A 135 7.86 -9.28 -7.80
N TRP A 136 6.93 -10.15 -7.45
CA TRP A 136 6.75 -11.42 -8.14
C TRP A 136 6.23 -11.19 -9.56
N GLN A 137 6.79 -11.86 -10.57
CA GLN A 137 6.42 -11.67 -11.99
C GLN A 137 4.93 -11.87 -12.26
N GLY A 138 4.24 -12.68 -11.44
CA GLY A 138 2.80 -12.88 -11.54
C GLY A 138 1.96 -11.66 -11.12
N ALA A 139 2.51 -10.72 -10.36
CA ALA A 139 1.77 -9.59 -9.80
C ALA A 139 1.11 -8.69 -10.85
N GLN A 140 1.71 -8.59 -12.05
CA GLN A 140 1.15 -7.81 -13.15
C GLN A 140 -0.19 -8.34 -13.69
N TYR A 141 -0.52 -9.61 -13.42
CA TYR A 141 -1.77 -10.23 -13.88
C TYR A 141 -2.91 -10.09 -12.86
N TRP A 142 -2.61 -9.82 -11.58
CA TRP A 142 -3.61 -9.74 -10.51
C TRP A 142 -4.74 -8.73 -10.77
N PRO A 143 -4.49 -7.51 -11.30
CA PRO A 143 -5.57 -6.56 -11.55
C PRO A 143 -6.65 -7.08 -12.51
N ARG A 144 -6.29 -7.99 -13.43
CA ARG A 144 -7.24 -8.61 -14.38
C ARG A 144 -8.11 -9.69 -13.72
N CYS A 145 -7.67 -10.22 -12.59
CA CYS A 145 -8.34 -11.26 -11.83
C CYS A 145 -9.06 -10.71 -10.59
N ALA A 146 -9.01 -9.40 -10.36
CA ALA A 146 -9.58 -8.77 -9.19
C ALA A 146 -11.10 -8.97 -9.16
N ILE A 147 -11.59 -9.50 -8.04
CA ILE A 147 -13.02 -9.55 -7.72
C ILE A 147 -13.24 -8.46 -6.67
N PRO A 148 -14.05 -7.41 -6.95
CA PRO A 148 -14.15 -6.25 -6.06
C PRO A 148 -14.57 -6.59 -4.64
N VAL A 149 -15.42 -7.61 -4.46
CA VAL A 149 -15.82 -8.16 -3.16
C VAL A 149 -15.94 -9.66 -3.29
N LEU A 150 -15.23 -10.39 -2.44
CA LEU A 150 -15.38 -11.84 -2.26
C LEU A 150 -15.46 -12.10 -0.77
N THR A 151 -16.65 -12.43 -0.26
CA THR A 151 -16.82 -12.82 1.14
C THR A 151 -16.49 -14.30 1.34
N ILE A 152 -16.30 -14.73 2.59
CA ILE A 152 -16.18 -16.16 2.94
C ILE A 152 -17.44 -16.92 2.48
N ASP A 153 -18.62 -16.34 2.65
CA ASP A 153 -19.90 -16.96 2.24
C ASP A 153 -19.96 -17.13 0.72
N ASP A 154 -19.50 -16.14 -0.05
CA ASP A 154 -19.38 -16.25 -1.50
C ASP A 154 -18.39 -17.34 -1.91
N LEU A 155 -17.25 -17.43 -1.23
CA LEU A 155 -16.23 -18.45 -1.49
C LEU A 155 -16.81 -19.85 -1.25
N ILE A 156 -17.48 -20.08 -0.12
CA ILE A 156 -18.15 -21.33 0.24
C ILE A 156 -19.22 -21.69 -0.80
N ALA A 157 -20.12 -20.76 -1.12
CA ALA A 157 -21.21 -21.02 -2.05
C ALA A 157 -20.71 -21.39 -3.46
N ARG A 158 -19.66 -20.71 -3.93
CA ARG A 158 -19.14 -20.86 -5.30
C ARG A 158 -18.14 -21.98 -5.46
N SER A 159 -17.51 -22.45 -4.39
CA SER A 159 -16.43 -23.44 -4.47
C SER A 159 -16.95 -24.86 -4.33
N GLU A 160 -16.33 -25.79 -5.05
CA GLU A 160 -16.56 -27.23 -4.86
C GLU A 160 -15.58 -27.87 -3.88
N VAL A 161 -14.43 -27.23 -3.68
CA VAL A 161 -13.40 -27.58 -2.71
C VAL A 161 -12.68 -26.30 -2.32
N ILE A 162 -12.35 -26.18 -1.04
CA ILE A 162 -11.56 -25.08 -0.49
C ILE A 162 -10.34 -25.68 0.21
N VAL A 163 -9.17 -25.11 -0.05
CA VAL A 163 -7.92 -25.44 0.64
C VAL A 163 -7.47 -24.21 1.41
N GLY A 164 -7.10 -24.39 2.67
CA GLY A 164 -6.60 -23.31 3.52
C GLY A 164 -5.12 -23.46 3.86
N SER A 165 -4.43 -22.34 3.99
CA SER A 165 -3.06 -22.25 4.51
C SER A 165 -2.96 -21.11 5.50
N VAL A 166 -2.27 -21.35 6.62
CA VAL A 166 -1.94 -20.33 7.61
C VAL A 166 -0.44 -20.08 7.58
N ASP A 167 -0.06 -18.81 7.64
CA ASP A 167 1.30 -18.39 7.92
C ASP A 167 1.33 -17.72 9.29
N GLY A 168 2.06 -18.31 10.23
CA GLY A 168 2.11 -17.86 11.61
C GLY A 168 2.94 -16.59 11.74
N GLY A 169 2.29 -15.48 12.09
CA GLY A 169 2.97 -14.23 12.43
C GLY A 169 3.46 -14.25 13.89
N GLY A 170 4.63 -13.66 14.15
CA GLY A 170 5.09 -13.40 15.51
C GLY A 170 4.50 -12.11 16.08
N LEU A 171 4.91 -11.73 17.30
CA LEU A 171 4.50 -10.46 17.94
C LEU A 171 4.87 -9.19 17.12
N ASP A 172 5.77 -9.29 16.15
CA ASP A 172 6.19 -8.19 15.27
C ASP A 172 5.79 -8.38 13.79
N ASP A 173 4.97 -9.39 13.46
CA ASP A 173 4.54 -9.67 12.09
C ASP A 173 3.04 -9.99 11.99
N LEU A 174 2.54 -10.12 10.76
CA LEU A 174 1.14 -10.45 10.48
C LEU A 174 0.93 -11.97 10.51
N LEU A 175 -0.12 -12.44 11.19
CA LEU A 175 -0.64 -13.79 10.99
C LEU A 175 -1.54 -13.77 9.75
N GLY A 176 -1.17 -14.53 8.72
CA GLY A 176 -1.92 -14.59 7.46
C GLY A 176 -2.74 -15.87 7.30
N LEU A 177 -3.99 -15.75 6.85
CA LEU A 177 -4.82 -16.86 6.37
C LEU A 177 -5.14 -16.67 4.89
N CYS A 178 -4.91 -17.71 4.10
CA CYS A 178 -5.33 -17.77 2.70
C CYS A 178 -6.23 -18.99 2.47
N LEU A 179 -7.40 -18.76 1.89
CA LEU A 179 -8.32 -19.78 1.43
C LEU A 179 -8.41 -19.74 -0.10
N ILE A 180 -8.17 -20.88 -0.74
CA ILE A 180 -8.26 -21.03 -2.19
C ILE A 180 -9.39 -22.01 -2.52
N GLY A 181 -10.42 -21.49 -3.17
CA GLY A 181 -11.57 -22.26 -3.62
C GLY A 181 -11.54 -22.55 -5.12
N ARG A 182 -11.91 -23.76 -5.54
CA ARG A 182 -12.13 -24.08 -6.96
C ARG A 182 -13.58 -23.78 -7.35
N GLU A 183 -13.80 -22.78 -8.20
CA GLU A 183 -15.13 -22.32 -8.59
C GLU A 183 -15.90 -23.39 -9.39
N LYS A 184 -17.15 -23.65 -8.99
CA LYS A 184 -18.09 -24.54 -9.67
C LYS A 184 -18.28 -24.10 -11.13
N GLY A 185 -18.25 -25.06 -12.05
CA GLY A 185 -18.40 -24.80 -13.49
C GLY A 185 -17.14 -24.26 -14.14
N SER A 186 -16.74 -23.03 -13.83
CA SER A 186 -15.62 -22.34 -14.50
C SER A 186 -14.24 -22.94 -14.18
N LYS A 187 -14.10 -23.60 -13.01
CA LYS A 187 -12.86 -24.11 -12.45
C LYS A 187 -11.78 -23.05 -12.19
N ARG A 188 -12.13 -21.77 -12.18
CA ARG A 188 -11.24 -20.68 -11.74
C ARG A 188 -10.89 -20.85 -10.27
N TRP A 189 -9.73 -20.35 -9.87
CA TRP A 189 -9.33 -20.29 -8.48
C TRP A 189 -9.79 -18.96 -7.88
N LEU A 190 -10.55 -19.04 -6.80
CA LEU A 190 -10.99 -17.90 -6.01
C LEU A 190 -10.12 -17.84 -4.76
N ILE A 191 -9.52 -16.68 -4.51
CA ILE A 191 -8.62 -16.48 -3.37
C ILE A 191 -9.30 -15.51 -2.41
N TRP A 192 -9.47 -15.93 -1.17
CA TRP A 192 -9.80 -15.07 -0.05
C TRP A 192 -8.62 -15.06 0.91
N ALA A 193 -8.16 -13.88 1.29
CA ALA A 193 -7.05 -13.72 2.21
C ALA A 193 -7.40 -12.69 3.28
N HIS A 194 -6.97 -12.97 4.51
CA HIS A 194 -7.18 -12.11 5.67
C HIS A 194 -5.98 -12.23 6.60
N ALA A 195 -5.67 -11.15 7.31
CA ALA A 195 -4.57 -11.14 8.26
C ALA A 195 -5.02 -10.67 9.65
N TRP A 196 -4.24 -11.01 10.66
CA TRP A 196 -4.35 -10.51 12.03
C TRP A 196 -3.01 -9.94 12.46
N ALA A 197 -3.05 -8.88 13.26
CA ALA A 197 -1.84 -8.24 13.77
C ALA A 197 -2.07 -7.71 15.18
N TRP A 198 -1.11 -7.95 16.07
CA TRP A 198 -1.13 -7.39 17.41
C TRP A 198 -0.95 -5.87 17.39
N SER A 199 -1.61 -5.19 18.32
CA SER A 199 -1.57 -3.73 18.45
C SER A 199 -0.14 -3.16 18.53
N VAL A 200 0.80 -3.92 19.12
CA VAL A 200 2.22 -3.58 19.22
C VAL A 200 2.92 -3.39 17.86
N VAL A 201 2.42 -4.03 16.79
CA VAL A 201 2.96 -3.88 15.43
C VAL A 201 2.87 -2.42 14.96
N TRP A 202 1.80 -1.69 15.34
CA TRP A 202 1.66 -0.27 15.00
C TRP A 202 2.72 0.61 15.68
N ASP A 203 3.16 0.21 16.87
CA ASP A 203 4.15 0.95 17.64
C ASP A 203 5.58 0.65 17.16
N ARG A 204 5.86 -0.61 16.81
CA ARG A 204 7.16 -1.07 16.30
C ARG A 204 7.39 -0.69 14.84
N ARG A 205 6.38 -0.85 13.98
CA ARG A 205 6.45 -0.69 12.51
C ARG A 205 5.71 0.56 12.03
N LYS A 206 6.16 1.72 12.52
CA LYS A 206 5.55 3.03 12.25
C LYS A 206 5.55 3.44 10.77
N ASP A 207 6.49 2.90 10.00
CA ASP A 207 6.63 3.08 8.57
C ASP A 207 5.44 2.50 7.78
N ILE A 208 4.91 1.34 8.21
CA ILE A 208 3.75 0.69 7.56
C ILE A 208 2.43 0.89 8.30
N ALA A 209 2.42 1.51 9.47
CA ALA A 209 1.21 1.67 10.30
C ALA A 209 0.03 2.29 9.54
N SER A 210 0.28 3.24 8.63
CA SER A 210 -0.78 3.82 7.79
C SER A 210 -1.40 2.82 6.81
N ILE A 211 -0.60 1.92 6.24
CA ILE A 211 -1.07 0.84 5.37
C ILE A 211 -1.89 -0.16 6.19
N LEU A 212 -1.44 -0.50 7.41
CA LEU A 212 -2.19 -1.37 8.31
C LEU A 212 -3.56 -0.77 8.66
N ASP A 213 -3.62 0.53 8.95
CA ASP A 213 -4.90 1.23 9.21
C ASP A 213 -5.83 1.20 7.98
N GLU A 214 -5.29 1.33 6.77
CA GLU A 214 -6.06 1.20 5.52
C GLU A 214 -6.62 -0.23 5.36
N LEU A 215 -5.83 -1.26 5.63
CA LEU A 215 -6.26 -2.67 5.55
C LEU A 215 -7.31 -3.02 6.62
N VAL A 216 -7.22 -2.43 7.82
CA VAL A 216 -8.23 -2.59 8.86
C VAL A 216 -9.55 -1.93 8.43
N LYS A 217 -9.49 -0.73 7.85
CA LYS A 217 -10.68 -0.05 7.31
C LYS A 217 -11.31 -0.80 6.14
N GLU A 218 -10.49 -1.44 5.29
CA GLU A 218 -10.94 -2.30 4.20
C GLU A 218 -11.58 -3.61 4.72
N GLY A 219 -11.22 -4.04 5.94
CA GLY A 219 -11.71 -5.27 6.55
C GLY A 219 -10.91 -6.52 6.16
N THR A 220 -9.71 -6.36 5.58
CA THR A 220 -8.79 -7.45 5.22
C THR A 220 -7.73 -7.72 6.27
N LEU A 221 -7.65 -6.87 7.31
CA LEU A 221 -6.77 -7.00 8.47
C LEU A 221 -7.57 -6.78 9.74
N THR A 222 -7.40 -7.65 10.74
CA THR A 222 -7.92 -7.47 12.09
C THR A 222 -6.81 -7.02 13.02
N LYS A 223 -7.04 -5.94 13.78
CA LYS A 223 -6.12 -5.48 14.82
C LYS A 223 -6.47 -6.15 16.15
N CYS A 224 -5.63 -7.07 16.60
CA CYS A 224 -5.76 -7.76 17.89
C CYS A 224 -5.17 -6.92 19.03
N GLN A 225 -5.74 -7.03 20.23
CA GLN A 225 -5.24 -6.32 21.40
C GLN A 225 -4.26 -7.19 22.18
N LEU A 226 -3.00 -6.75 22.24
CA LEU A 226 -2.03 -7.43 23.08
C LEU A 226 -2.44 -7.30 24.56
N PRO A 227 -2.54 -8.40 25.34
CA PRO A 227 -2.82 -8.32 26.76
C PRO A 227 -1.73 -7.54 27.53
N GLU A 228 -2.12 -6.81 28.57
CA GLU A 228 -1.21 -5.96 29.35
C GLU A 228 -0.09 -6.75 30.08
N ASP A 229 -0.31 -8.04 30.32
CA ASP A 229 0.57 -8.92 31.09
C ASP A 229 1.56 -9.74 30.25
N VAL A 230 1.65 -9.49 28.93
CA VAL A 230 2.60 -10.21 28.06
C VAL A 230 3.97 -9.55 28.14
N ASP A 231 4.94 -10.27 28.71
CA ASP A 231 6.34 -9.85 28.72
C ASP A 231 6.92 -9.94 27.31
N LEU A 232 7.17 -8.78 26.70
CA LEU A 232 7.60 -8.64 25.31
C LEU A 232 9.06 -9.05 25.07
N GLU A 233 9.81 -9.37 26.14
CA GLU A 233 11.18 -9.88 26.10
C GLU A 233 11.25 -11.41 25.99
N ASP A 234 10.14 -12.11 26.18
CA ASP A 234 10.05 -13.55 26.02
C ASP A 234 9.52 -13.90 24.62
N GLU A 235 10.43 -14.20 23.68
CA GLU A 235 10.09 -14.64 22.33
C GLU A 235 9.41 -16.03 22.31
N THR A 236 9.26 -16.68 23.46
CA THR A 236 8.59 -17.96 23.59
C THR A 236 7.19 -17.83 24.21
N ILE A 237 6.18 -17.64 23.34
CA ILE A 237 4.84 -18.18 23.64
C ILE A 237 4.92 -19.68 23.31
N GLY A 238 5.61 -20.44 24.16
CA GLY A 238 5.88 -21.86 23.93
C GLY A 238 5.64 -22.68 25.19
N ASP A 239 4.77 -23.67 25.07
CA ASP A 239 4.38 -24.69 26.06
C ASP A 239 3.58 -24.20 27.26
N ALA A 240 2.35 -23.74 27.00
CA ALA A 240 1.26 -24.01 27.94
C ALA A 240 0.49 -25.23 27.42
N ASP A 241 0.39 -26.29 28.24
CA ASP A 241 -0.66 -27.30 28.16
C ASP A 241 -2.04 -26.63 28.38
N ALA A 242 -2.42 -25.78 27.44
CA ALA A 242 -3.61 -24.95 27.50
C ALA A 242 -4.81 -25.82 27.15
N ALA A 243 -5.65 -26.07 28.16
CA ALA A 243 -7.03 -26.43 27.96
C ALA A 243 -7.71 -25.44 26.96
N ASP A 244 -8.81 -25.86 26.34
CA ASP A 244 -9.60 -25.19 25.28
C ASP A 244 -9.89 -23.66 25.45
N ASP A 245 -9.52 -23.02 26.56
CA ASP A 245 -9.81 -21.62 26.91
C ASP A 245 -8.69 -20.59 26.62
N ASP A 246 -7.50 -21.00 26.16
CA ASP A 246 -6.32 -20.11 26.12
C ASP A 246 -5.80 -19.77 24.69
N LEU A 247 -6.65 -19.84 23.66
CA LEU A 247 -6.28 -19.35 22.34
C LEU A 247 -6.13 -17.83 22.35
N THR A 248 -5.08 -17.31 21.71
CA THR A 248 -4.91 -15.87 21.48
C THR A 248 -5.94 -15.34 20.46
N GLU A 249 -6.21 -14.02 20.48
CA GLU A 249 -7.26 -13.40 19.65
C GLU A 249 -7.08 -13.64 18.14
N ASP A 250 -5.84 -13.57 17.66
CA ASP A 250 -5.46 -13.88 16.28
C ASP A 250 -5.76 -15.34 15.90
N VAL A 251 -5.37 -16.30 16.75
CA VAL A 251 -5.62 -17.73 16.53
C VAL A 251 -7.11 -18.06 16.60
N ARG A 252 -7.86 -17.45 17.53
CA ARG A 252 -9.33 -17.59 17.57
C ARG A 252 -9.96 -17.13 16.27
N GLY A 253 -9.55 -15.96 15.74
CA GLY A 253 -10.05 -15.46 14.46
C GLY A 253 -9.83 -16.43 13.29
N VAL A 254 -8.65 -17.06 13.24
CA VAL A 254 -8.35 -18.10 12.22
C VAL A 254 -9.24 -19.33 12.40
N VAL A 255 -9.39 -19.81 13.63
CA VAL A 255 -10.21 -20.98 13.96
C VAL A 255 -11.68 -20.73 13.61
N GLU A 256 -12.22 -19.55 13.91
CA GLU A 256 -13.59 -19.17 13.55
C GLU A 256 -13.82 -19.26 12.03
N VAL A 257 -12.88 -18.77 11.22
CA VAL A 257 -12.95 -18.87 9.76
C VAL A 257 -12.91 -20.34 9.31
N PHE A 258 -12.03 -21.16 9.87
CA PHE A 258 -11.96 -22.58 9.52
C PHE A 258 -13.21 -23.36 9.93
N VAL A 259 -13.75 -23.10 11.11
CA VAL A 259 -15.01 -23.71 11.58
C VAL A 259 -16.14 -23.35 10.62
N LYS A 260 -16.25 -22.08 10.23
CA LYS A 260 -17.25 -21.62 9.26
C LYS A 260 -17.13 -22.34 7.90
N VAL A 261 -15.91 -22.56 7.41
CA VAL A 261 -15.69 -23.26 6.13
C VAL A 261 -15.93 -24.76 6.25
N ARG A 262 -15.56 -25.37 7.38
CA ARG A 262 -15.73 -26.81 7.65
C ARG A 262 -17.21 -27.19 7.79
N ASP A 263 -18.00 -26.33 8.42
CA ASP A 263 -19.39 -26.62 8.77
C ASP A 263 -20.39 -26.33 7.63
N ALA A 264 -19.90 -25.86 6.48
CA ALA A 264 -20.69 -25.55 5.28
C ALA A 264 -20.73 -26.72 4.27
#